data_AF-A0A0M7B9Z7-F1
#
_entry.id   AF-A0A0M7B9Z7-F1
#
_cell.length_a   1.000
_cell.length_b   1.000
_cell.length_c   1.000
_cell.angle_alpha   90.00
_cell.angle_beta   90.00
_cell.angle_gamma   90.00
#
_symmetry.space_group_name_H-M   'P 1'
#
loop_
_entity.id
_entity.type
_entity.pdbx_description
1 polymer ?
#
loop_
_entity_poly.entity_id
_entity_poly.type
_entity_poly.pdbx_seq_one_letter_code
_entity_poly.pdbx_strand_id
1 'polypeptide(L)' 'MLEFFGQLPGCVVAMEACGGAHFWGREIGKLGHDVRLIPPAYVKPFVKRQKNDGEGDRGAGGAA' A
#
# COMPACT_ATOMS: atom_id res chain seq x y z
N MET A 1 12.54 7.38 3.97
CA MET A 1 11.26 7.43 3.22
C MET A 1 10.86 8.87 2.94
N LEU A 2 10.67 9.72 3.95
CA LEU A 2 10.27 11.12 3.73
C LEU A 2 11.31 11.95 2.95
N GLU A 3 12.61 11.73 3.18
CA GLU A 3 13.67 12.40 2.42
C GLU A 3 13.56 12.15 0.91
N PHE A 4 13.23 10.92 0.51
CA PHE A 4 13.03 10.56 -0.90
C PHE A 4 11.85 11.32 -1.51
N PHE A 5 10.72 11.37 -0.81
CA PHE A 5 9.54 12.13 -1.26
C PHE A 5 9.81 13.64 -1.29
N GLY A 6 10.56 14.17 -0.33
CA GLY A 6 10.94 15.59 -0.30
C GLY A 6 11.84 16.03 -1.47
N GLN A 7 12.49 15.10 -2.17
CA GLN A 7 13.27 15.38 -3.37
C GLN A 7 12.44 15.32 -4.67
N LEU A 8 11.21 14.83 -4.59
CA LEU A 8 10.33 14.67 -5.75
C LEU A 8 9.34 15.84 -5.86
N PRO A 9 8.93 16.23 -7.07
CA PRO A 9 7.79 17.10 -7.24
C PRO A 9 6.51 16.42 -6.73
N GLY A 10 5.53 17.22 -6.28
CA GLY A 10 4.24 16.73 -5.82
C GLY A 10 3.61 15.76 -6.83
N CYS A 11 3.30 14.56 -6.38
CA CYS A 11 2.86 13.45 -7.23
C CYS A 11 1.82 12.59 -6.51
N VAL A 12 1.13 11.72 -7.25
CA VAL A 12 0.15 10.80 -6.68
C VAL A 12 0.86 9.55 -6.17
N VAL A 13 0.64 9.22 -4.90
CA VAL A 13 1.23 8.05 -4.23
C VAL A 13 0.11 7.08 -3.86
N ALA A 14 0.03 5.98 -4.57
CA ALA A 14 -0.90 4.89 -4.25
C ALA A 14 -0.25 3.93 -3.25
N MET A 15 -0.91 3.67 -2.13
CA MET A 15 -0.40 2.76 -1.09
C MET A 15 -1.51 1.81 -0.65
N GLU A 16 -1.14 0.56 -0.37
CA GLU A 16 -2.07 -0.37 0.28
C GLU A 16 -2.39 0.11 1.70
N ALA A 17 -3.67 0.11 2.06
CA ALA A 17 -4.12 0.44 3.41
C ALA A 17 -3.75 -0.69 4.38
N CYS A 18 -2.63 -0.53 5.07
CA CYS A 18 -2.21 -1.35 6.21
C CYS A 18 -2.17 -0.52 7.50
N GLY A 19 -1.93 -1.16 8.65
CA GLY A 19 -1.90 -0.48 9.96
C GLY A 19 -0.96 0.74 10.04
N GLY A 20 0.12 0.76 9.26
CA GLY A 20 1.04 1.89 9.17
C GLY A 20 0.75 2.89 8.03
N ALA A 21 -0.07 2.52 7.04
CA ALA A 21 -0.23 3.30 5.81
C ALA A 21 -0.91 4.64 6.06
N HIS A 22 -1.82 4.72 7.03
CA HIS A 22 -2.48 5.97 7.39
C HIS A 22 -1.53 7.00 8.01
N PHE A 23 -0.56 6.55 8.81
CA PHE A 23 0.46 7.43 9.36
C PHE A 23 1.35 7.99 8.24
N TRP A 24 1.89 7.09 7.42
CA TRP A 24 2.78 7.49 6.33
C TRP A 24 2.08 8.34 5.27
N GLY A 25 0.82 8.07 4.96
CA GLY A 25 0.07 8.88 4.00
C GLY A 25 -0.11 10.33 4.44
N ARG A 26 -0.22 10.59 5.75
CA ARG A 26 -0.23 11.97 6.26
C ARG A 26 1.14 12.63 6.16
N GLU A 27 2.20 11.93 6.54
CA GLU A 27 3.56 12.49 6.49
C GLU A 27 4.02 12.76 5.05
N ILE A 28 3.68 11.88 4.11
CA ILE A 28 3.96 12.05 2.68
C ILE A 28 3.06 13.17 2.11
N GLY A 29 1.80 13.27 2.54
CA GLY A 29 0.91 14.35 2.13
C GLY A 29 1.40 15.75 2.52
N LYS A 30 2.06 15.89 3.68
CA LYS A 30 2.69 17.15 4.11
C LYS A 30 3.80 17.63 3.18
N LEU A 31 4.41 16.73 2.41
CA LEU A 31 5.44 17.05 1.43
C LEU A 31 4.86 17.50 0.07
N GLY A 32 3.53 17.57 -0.07
CA GLY A 32 2.86 18.03 -1.27
C GLY A 32 2.41 16.91 -2.23
N HIS A 33 2.40 15.66 -1.76
CA HIS A 33 1.93 14.52 -2.55
C HIS A 33 0.45 14.21 -2.29
N ASP A 34 -0.27 13.75 -3.32
CA ASP A 34 -1.64 13.22 -3.19
C ASP A 34 -1.57 11.73 -2.84
N VAL A 35 -1.81 11.39 -1.57
CA VAL A 35 -1.75 9.98 -1.12
C VAL A 35 -3.11 9.31 -1.19
N ARG A 36 -3.18 8.20 -1.91
CA ARG A 36 -4.38 7.37 -2.05
C ARG A 36 -4.17 6.01 -1.40
N LEU A 37 -4.92 5.78 -0.33
CA LEU A 37 -4.94 4.50 0.37
C LEU A 37 -5.94 3.56 -0.30
N ILE A 38 -5.45 2.45 -0.83
CA ILE A 38 -6.25 1.43 -1.50
C ILE A 38 -6.45 0.26 -0.54
N PRO A 39 -7.68 -0.11 -0.19
CA PRO A 39 -7.90 -1.25 0.69
C PRO A 39 -7.33 -2.54 0.09
N PRO A 40 -6.80 -3.46 0.93
CA PRO A 40 -6.18 -4.73 0.48
C PRO A 40 -7.10 -5.58 -0.41
N ALA A 41 -8.42 -5.50 -0.18
CA ALA A 41 -9.41 -6.19 -1.00
C ALA A 41 -9.44 -5.72 -2.46
N TYR A 42 -9.11 -4.44 -2.71
CA TYR A 42 -9.11 -3.87 -4.04
C TYR A 42 -7.76 -3.98 -4.75
N VAL A 43 -6.63 -4.11 -4.03
CA VAL A 43 -5.33 -4.35 -4.68
C VAL A 43 -5.17 -5.79 -5.20
N LYS A 44 -5.76 -6.80 -4.54
CA LYS A 44 -5.70 -8.22 -4.96
C LYS A 44 -5.96 -8.46 -6.47
N PRO A 45 -6.99 -7.88 -7.11
CA PRO A 45 -7.19 -8.05 -8.55
C PRO A 45 -6.22 -7.25 -9.45
N PHE A 46 -5.57 -6.20 -8.95
CA PHE A 46 -4.61 -5.39 -9.72
C PHE A 46 -3.16 -5.84 -9.61
N VAL A 47 -2.83 -6.69 -8.61
CA VAL A 47 -1.56 -7.41 -8.56
C VAL A 47 -1.60 -8.48 -9.65
N LYS A 48 -1.22 -8.07 -10.86
CA LYS A 48 -1.08 -8.93 -12.04
C LYS A 48 0.05 -9.93 -11.76
N ARG A 49 -0.29 -11.06 -11.12
CA ARG A 49 0.51 -12.27 -10.86
C ARG A 49 1.96 -12.16 -11.35
N GLN A 50 2.81 -11.42 -10.62
CA GLN A 50 4.25 -11.58 -10.72
C GLN A 50 4.57 -12.84 -9.91
N LYS A 51 5.05 -13.85 -10.63
CA LYS A 51 5.40 -15.17 -10.11
C LYS A 51 6.48 -15.00 -9.04
N ASN A 52 6.11 -15.11 -7.77
CA ASN A 52 6.99 -15.43 -6.66
C ASN A 52 6.10 -16.06 -5.56
N ASP A 53 5.77 -17.32 -5.77
CA ASP A 53 5.19 -18.18 -4.74
C ASP A 53 6.30 -18.53 -3.75
N GLY A 54 6.46 -17.68 -2.75
CA GLY A 54 7.27 -17.90 -1.56
C GLY A 54 6.38 -17.78 -0.34
N GLU A 55 5.82 -18.92 0.07
CA GLU A 55 5.45 -19.32 1.43
C GLU A 55 4.55 -18.39 2.29
N GLY A 56 3.37 -18.93 2.65
CA GLY A 56 2.87 -18.78 4.02
C GLY A 56 1.59 -17.96 4.22
N ASP A 57 0.44 -18.51 3.84
CA ASP A 57 -0.81 -18.22 4.55
C ASP A 57 -1.52 -19.53 4.89
N ARG A 58 -1.22 -20.07 6.06
CA ARG A 58 -2.02 -21.11 6.72
C ARG A 58 -2.72 -20.43 7.89
N GLY A 59 -4.01 -20.13 7.74
CA GLY A 59 -4.77 -19.51 8.83
C GLY A 59 -6.27 -19.30 8.58
N ALA A 60 -7.05 -20.35 8.81
CA ALA A 60 -8.43 -20.33 9.35
C ALA A 60 -9.63 -20.06 8.41
N GLY A 61 -10.41 -21.13 8.16
CA GLY A 61 -11.75 -21.25 8.77
C GLY A 61 -13.00 -21.11 7.88
N GLY A 62 -13.69 -22.23 7.64
CA GLY A 62 -15.16 -22.31 7.84
C GLY A 62 -16.07 -22.56 6.64
N ALA A 63 -16.87 -23.64 6.77
CA ALA A 63 -18.19 -23.94 6.19
C ALA A 63 -18.27 -24.55 4.76
N ALA A 64 -18.34 -25.89 4.71
CA ALA A 64 -19.53 -26.67 4.37
C ALA A 64 -19.29 -28.15 4.69
#